data_AF-A0A3P7DUH4-F1
#
_entry.id   AF-A0A3P7DUH4-F1
#
_cell.length_a   1.000
_cell.length_b   1.000
_cell.length_c   1.000
_cell.angle_alpha   90.00
_cell.angle_beta   90.00
_cell.angle_gamma   90.00
#
_symmetry.space_group_name_H-M   'P 1'
#
loop_
_entity.id
_entity.type
_entity.pdbx_description
1 polymer ?
#
loop_
_entity_poly.entity_id
_entity_poly.type
_entity_poly.pdbx_seq_one_letter_code
_entity_poly.pdbx_strand_id
1 'polypeptide(L)'
;MRLKGKLQEAETKNGNGRVYPKEVLMRESQKYAEGPIKQNNALGELDHPEASVINLSNVSHNIKRIWWENNDLMGELELLNTPSGKIAQELVMAGVPLGISSRGMGSVKQLGETVEVQDDYELLCWDLVSVPSTPGAYFKLNENKEYTNNLKYARIHELITDIICTNTGVCPLC
;
A
#
# COMPACT_ATOMS: atom_id res chain seq x y z
N MET A 1 1.85 10.33 2.66
CA MET A 1 2.95 9.38 2.93
C MET A 1 2.71 8.12 2.12
N ARG A 2 3.73 7.51 1.49
CA ARG A 2 3.54 6.28 0.71
C ARG A 2 4.21 5.07 1.33
N LEU A 3 3.48 3.96 1.35
CA LEU A 3 3.93 2.68 1.86
C LEU A 3 3.85 1.62 0.77
N LYS A 4 4.71 0.61 0.85
CA LYS A 4 4.66 -0.59 0.00
C LYS A 4 4.74 -1.85 0.84
N GLY A 5 4.11 -2.91 0.37
CA GLY A 5 4.13 -4.20 1.05
C GLY A 5 3.32 -5.27 0.32
N LYS A 6 3.30 -6.47 0.90
CA LYS A 6 2.49 -7.59 0.43
C LYS A 6 1.04 -7.38 0.87
N LEU A 7 0.10 -7.37 -0.07
CA LEU A 7 -1.34 -7.30 0.16
C LEU A 7 -1.95 -8.66 0.45
N GLN A 8 -1.52 -9.68 -0.29
CA GLN A 8 -2.04 -11.05 -0.20
C GLN A 8 -0.99 -12.04 -0.73
N GLU A 9 -1.18 -13.32 -0.44
CA GLU A 9 -0.37 -14.42 -0.97
C GLU A 9 -1.31 -15.52 -1.49
N ALA A 10 -1.10 -15.94 -2.74
CA ALA A 10 -1.85 -17.01 -3.38
C ALA A 10 -1.29 -18.39 -2.99
N GLU A 11 -2.14 -19.43 -3.10
CA GLU A 11 -1.75 -20.83 -2.89
C GLU A 11 -1.14 -21.16 -1.51
N THR A 12 -1.29 -20.26 -0.54
CA THR A 12 -0.66 -20.37 0.77
C THR A 12 -1.72 -20.21 1.86
N LYS A 13 -1.65 -21.09 2.88
CA LYS A 13 -2.54 -21.05 4.04
C LYS A 13 -2.24 -19.79 4.86
N ASN A 14 -3.22 -18.91 5.00
CA ASN A 14 -3.11 -17.76 5.89
C ASN A 14 -3.41 -18.13 7.36
N GLY A 15 -3.28 -17.17 8.27
CA GLY A 15 -3.54 -17.34 9.71
C GLY A 15 -4.96 -17.77 10.06
N ASN A 16 -5.92 -17.57 9.16
CA ASN A 16 -7.32 -18.01 9.30
C ASN A 16 -7.57 -19.40 8.69
N GLY A 17 -6.50 -20.08 8.25
CA GLY A 17 -6.58 -21.37 7.58
C GLY A 17 -7.10 -21.31 6.14
N ARG A 18 -7.29 -20.11 5.59
CA ARG A 18 -7.78 -19.92 4.22
C ARG A 18 -6.65 -20.01 3.21
N VAL A 19 -6.92 -20.65 2.08
CA VAL A 19 -6.08 -20.64 0.88
C VAL A 19 -6.85 -19.94 -0.21
N TYR A 20 -6.21 -18.99 -0.87
CA TYR A 20 -6.79 -18.27 -1.99
C TYR A 20 -6.15 -18.79 -3.28
N PRO A 21 -6.93 -19.43 -4.17
CA PRO A 21 -6.45 -19.82 -5.49
C PRO A 21 -5.93 -18.61 -6.28
N LYS A 22 -4.83 -18.79 -6.99
CA LYS A 22 -4.15 -17.74 -7.73
C LYS A 22 -5.05 -17.16 -8.81
N GLU A 23 -5.83 -17.99 -9.51
CA GLU A 23 -6.76 -17.55 -10.54
C GLU A 23 -7.82 -16.61 -9.97
N VAL A 24 -8.35 -16.92 -8.79
CA VAL A 24 -9.35 -16.10 -8.09
C VAL A 24 -8.75 -14.75 -7.70
N LEU A 25 -7.56 -14.75 -7.08
CA LEU A 25 -6.89 -13.51 -6.71
C LEU A 25 -6.45 -12.68 -7.92
N MET A 26 -5.98 -13.31 -8.99
CA MET A 26 -5.60 -12.62 -10.22
C MET A 26 -6.81 -11.93 -10.85
N ARG A 27 -7.96 -12.60 -10.90
CA ARG A 27 -9.21 -12.01 -11.39
C ARG A 27 -9.63 -10.80 -10.55
N GLU A 28 -9.69 -10.97 -9.23
CA GLU A 28 -10.17 -9.91 -8.35
C GLU A 28 -9.17 -8.74 -8.24
N SER A 29 -7.87 -9.01 -8.23
CA SER A 29 -6.85 -7.96 -8.30
C SER A 29 -6.93 -7.18 -9.61
N GLN A 30 -7.13 -7.83 -10.76
CA GLN A 30 -7.29 -7.13 -12.03
C GLN A 30 -8.54 -6.23 -12.04
N LYS A 31 -9.70 -6.74 -11.59
CA LYS A 31 -10.92 -5.94 -11.44
C LYS A 31 -10.69 -4.74 -10.51
N TYR A 32 -10.01 -4.96 -9.39
CA TYR A 32 -9.70 -3.92 -8.44
C TYR A 32 -8.77 -2.84 -9.02
N ALA A 33 -7.80 -3.25 -9.86
CA ALA A 33 -6.92 -2.33 -10.57
C ALA A 33 -7.65 -1.48 -11.62
N GLU A 34 -8.54 -2.12 -12.40
CA GLU A 34 -9.29 -1.46 -13.49
C GLU A 34 -10.45 -0.59 -12.99
N GLY A 35 -10.99 -0.90 -11.81
CA GLY A 35 -12.04 -0.11 -11.17
C GLY A 35 -11.46 0.82 -10.09
N PRO A 36 -11.45 0.41 -8.80
CA PRO A 36 -11.07 1.26 -7.68
C PRO A 36 -9.75 2.03 -7.85
N ILE A 37 -8.67 1.37 -8.28
CA ILE A 37 -7.36 2.04 -8.40
C ILE A 37 -7.39 3.06 -9.55
N LYS A 38 -7.91 2.69 -10.72
CA LYS A 38 -8.02 3.57 -11.88
C LYS A 38 -8.89 4.80 -11.60
N GLN A 39 -9.95 4.63 -10.83
CA GLN A 39 -10.86 5.71 -10.41
C GLN A 39 -10.33 6.50 -9.20
N ASN A 40 -9.17 6.13 -8.67
CA ASN A 40 -8.55 6.76 -7.50
C ASN A 40 -9.41 6.70 -6.22
N ASN A 41 -10.23 5.66 -6.08
CA ASN A 41 -11.10 5.41 -4.93
C ASN A 41 -10.93 4.00 -4.35
N ALA A 42 -9.72 3.43 -4.47
CA ALA A 42 -9.31 2.19 -3.81
C ALA A 42 -9.05 2.41 -2.30
N LEU A 43 -10.09 2.86 -1.61
CA LEU A 43 -10.05 3.27 -0.21
C LEU A 43 -9.99 2.05 0.71
N GLY A 44 -9.28 2.21 1.83
CA GLY A 44 -9.22 1.24 2.90
C GLY A 44 -9.32 1.93 4.26
N GLU A 45 -9.82 1.20 5.26
CA GLU A 45 -10.03 1.72 6.60
C GLU A 45 -8.80 1.50 7.49
N LEU A 46 -8.70 2.27 8.58
CA LEU A 46 -7.89 1.87 9.72
C LEU A 46 -8.75 0.96 10.60
N ASP A 47 -8.21 -0.19 10.98
CA ASP A 47 -8.94 -1.31 11.59
C ASP A 47 -9.77 -2.11 10.56
N HIS A 48 -10.38 -3.21 10.98
CA HIS A 48 -11.06 -4.16 10.09
C HIS A 48 -12.55 -4.33 10.46
N PRO A 49 -13.40 -3.32 10.20
CA PRO A 49 -14.82 -3.43 10.47
C PRO A 49 -15.50 -4.50 9.59
N GLU A 50 -16.52 -5.15 10.15
CA GLU A 50 -17.27 -6.21 9.46
C GLU A 50 -18.20 -5.67 8.36
N ALA A 51 -18.46 -4.36 8.34
CA ALA A 51 -19.33 -3.74 7.35
C ALA A 51 -18.76 -3.92 5.94
N SER A 52 -19.62 -4.27 4.98
CA SER A 52 -19.23 -4.37 3.56
C SER A 52 -19.03 -3.02 2.89
N VAL A 53 -19.57 -1.95 3.47
CA VAL A 53 -19.45 -0.57 2.97
C VAL A 53 -18.34 0.14 3.72
N ILE A 54 -17.43 0.76 2.96
CA ILE A 54 -16.35 1.56 3.50
C ILE A 54 -16.92 2.80 4.19
N ASN A 55 -16.63 2.97 5.48
CA ASN A 55 -17.00 4.18 6.19
C ASN A 55 -15.96 5.28 5.97
N LEU A 56 -16.36 6.37 5.31
CA LEU A 56 -15.48 7.49 4.99
C LEU A 56 -14.83 8.14 6.22
N SER A 57 -15.44 8.06 7.41
CA SER A 57 -14.82 8.57 8.65
C SER A 57 -13.58 7.77 9.06
N ASN A 58 -13.52 6.50 8.67
CA ASN A 58 -12.46 5.56 9.06
C ASN A 58 -11.40 5.37 7.97
N VAL A 59 -11.65 5.89 6.77
CA VAL A 59 -10.73 5.79 5.63
C VAL A 59 -9.36 6.35 6.03
N SER A 60 -8.33 5.54 5.88
CA SER A 60 -6.96 5.88 6.27
C SER A 60 -6.04 6.00 5.06
N HIS A 61 -6.33 5.28 3.99
CA HIS A 61 -5.44 5.18 2.84
C HIS A 61 -6.18 4.94 1.54
N ASN A 62 -5.43 5.10 0.44
CA ASN A 62 -5.85 4.79 -0.91
C ASN A 62 -4.77 3.97 -1.61
N ILE A 63 -5.12 2.82 -2.17
CA ILE A 63 -4.18 1.98 -2.92
C ILE A 63 -3.91 2.62 -4.28
N LYS A 64 -2.64 2.79 -4.60
CA LYS A 64 -2.17 3.47 -5.82
C LYS A 64 -1.76 2.52 -6.92
N ARG A 65 -1.24 1.35 -6.54
CA ARG A 65 -0.74 0.35 -7.48
C ARG A 65 -0.74 -1.02 -6.83
N ILE A 66 -0.99 -2.06 -7.63
CA ILE A 66 -0.76 -3.45 -7.26
C ILE A 66 -0.03 -4.18 -8.39
N TRP A 67 0.73 -5.22 -8.05
CA TRP A 67 1.43 -6.07 -9.02
C TRP A 67 1.73 -7.44 -8.43
N TRP A 68 2.01 -8.43 -9.27
CA TRP A 68 2.34 -9.78 -8.85
C TRP A 68 3.85 -10.01 -8.81
N GLU A 69 4.33 -10.65 -7.75
CA GLU A 69 5.69 -11.20 -7.62
C GLU A 69 5.57 -12.68 -7.24
N ASN A 70 5.71 -13.59 -8.21
CA ASN A 70 5.43 -15.02 -8.03
C ASN A 70 4.00 -15.26 -7.54
N ASN A 71 3.81 -15.61 -6.26
CA ASN A 71 2.51 -15.81 -5.62
C ASN A 71 2.13 -14.65 -4.67
N ASP A 72 2.99 -13.66 -4.55
CA ASP A 72 2.72 -12.48 -3.73
C ASP A 72 2.01 -11.42 -4.55
N LEU A 73 0.86 -10.98 -4.06
CA LEU A 73 0.22 -9.76 -4.55
C LEU A 73 0.78 -8.58 -3.76
N MET A 74 1.55 -7.76 -4.43
CA MET A 74 2.21 -6.58 -3.87
C MET A 74 1.35 -5.33 -4.10
N GLY A 75 1.49 -4.35 -3.22
CA GLY A 75 0.77 -3.08 -3.30
C GLY A 75 1.58 -1.88 -2.83
N GLU A 76 1.24 -0.72 -3.40
CA GLU A 76 1.65 0.59 -2.94
C GLU A 76 0.40 1.38 -2.56
N LEU A 77 0.40 1.97 -1.36
CA LEU A 77 -0.70 2.79 -0.85
C LEU A 77 -0.21 4.16 -0.41
N GLU A 78 -1.13 5.12 -0.43
CA GLU A 78 -0.94 6.46 0.10
C GLU A 78 -1.79 6.62 1.36
N LEU A 79 -1.15 6.95 2.49
CA LEU A 79 -1.88 7.38 3.69
C LEU A 79 -2.42 8.80 3.46
N LEU A 80 -3.70 8.97 3.78
CA LEU A 80 -4.46 10.21 3.57
C LEU A 80 -4.41 11.10 4.81
N ASN A 81 -4.73 12.39 4.64
CA ASN A 81 -4.79 13.36 5.73
C ASN A 81 -6.15 13.40 6.45
N THR A 82 -6.87 12.27 6.46
CA THR A 82 -8.06 12.04 7.28
C THR A 82 -7.66 11.81 8.74
N PRO A 83 -8.58 11.90 9.72
CA PRO A 83 -8.25 11.56 11.11
C PRO A 83 -7.61 10.17 11.27
N SER A 84 -8.20 9.14 10.67
CA SER A 84 -7.64 7.78 10.69
C SER A 84 -6.33 7.65 9.92
N GLY A 85 -6.18 8.35 8.80
CA GLY A 85 -4.93 8.37 8.05
C GLY A 85 -3.80 9.07 8.81
N LYS A 86 -4.10 10.11 9.61
CA LYS A 86 -3.12 10.75 10.51
C LYS A 86 -2.69 9.81 11.63
N ILE A 87 -3.62 9.07 12.24
CA ILE A 87 -3.27 8.05 13.24
C ILE A 87 -2.32 7.01 12.63
N ALA A 88 -2.65 6.49 11.44
CA ALA A 88 -1.78 5.55 10.74
C ALA A 88 -0.39 6.14 10.43
N GLN A 89 -0.33 7.41 10.01
CA GLN A 89 0.94 8.12 9.76
C GLN A 89 1.79 8.21 11.03
N GLU A 90 1.22 8.62 12.16
CA GLU A 90 1.93 8.74 13.43
C GLU A 90 2.43 7.38 13.93
N LEU A 91 1.63 6.31 13.77
CA LEU A 91 2.07 4.94 14.10
C LEU A 91 3.30 4.53 13.27
N VAL A 92 3.27 4.79 11.96
CA VAL A 92 4.40 4.51 11.08
C VAL A 92 5.63 5.34 11.46
N MET A 93 5.45 6.64 11.77
CA MET A 93 6.55 7.52 12.20
C MET A 93 7.14 7.08 13.55
N ALA A 94 6.32 6.52 14.44
CA ALA A 94 6.76 5.92 15.70
C ALA A 94 7.44 4.55 15.52
N GLY A 95 7.60 4.07 14.28
CA GLY A 95 8.22 2.77 13.97
C GLY A 95 7.29 1.57 14.23
N VAL A 96 5.99 1.80 14.42
CA VAL A 96 5.01 0.72 14.60
C VAL A 96 4.68 0.13 13.22
N PRO A 97 4.93 -1.18 13.00
CA PRO A 97 4.59 -1.81 11.74
C PRO A 97 3.06 -1.93 11.60
N LEU A 98 2.53 -1.51 10.45
CA LEU A 98 1.12 -1.69 10.11
C LEU A 98 0.97 -2.85 9.14
N GLY A 99 0.13 -3.81 9.52
CA GLY A 99 -0.29 -4.91 8.67
C GLY A 99 -1.40 -4.49 7.72
N ILE A 100 -1.68 -5.34 6.74
CA ILE A 100 -2.82 -5.18 5.84
C ILE A 100 -3.64 -6.48 5.77
N SER A 101 -4.95 -6.36 5.65
CA SER A 101 -5.87 -7.49 5.49
C SER A 101 -6.85 -7.19 4.37
N SER A 102 -7.14 -8.17 3.51
CA SER A 102 -8.24 -8.03 2.55
C SER A 102 -9.58 -8.16 3.26
N ARG A 103 -10.56 -7.37 2.81
CA ARG A 103 -11.97 -7.56 3.11
C ARG A 103 -12.65 -8.01 1.83
N GLY A 104 -13.41 -9.09 1.91
CA GLY A 104 -14.10 -9.67 0.78
C GLY A 104 -15.19 -10.63 1.23
N MET A 105 -16.04 -11.03 0.30
CA MET A 105 -17.13 -11.98 0.53
C MET A 105 -17.11 -13.06 -0.55
N GLY A 106 -17.54 -14.26 -0.19
CA GLY A 106 -17.57 -15.41 -1.09
C GLY A 106 -17.69 -16.69 -0.31
N SER A 107 -18.04 -17.76 -1.01
CA SER A 107 -18.10 -19.09 -0.45
C SER A 107 -16.70 -19.66 -0.23
N VAL A 108 -16.64 -20.63 0.69
CA VAL A 108 -15.41 -21.32 1.04
C VAL A 108 -15.67 -22.83 1.07
N LYS A 109 -14.69 -23.62 0.66
CA LYS A 109 -14.76 -25.08 0.63
C LYS A 109 -13.73 -25.68 1.57
N GLN A 110 -14.17 -26.53 2.49
CA GLN A 110 -13.26 -27.25 3.37
C GLN A 110 -12.46 -28.29 2.57
N LEU A 111 -11.13 -28.24 2.65
CA LEU A 111 -10.19 -29.19 2.04
C LEU A 111 -9.22 -29.70 3.11
N GLY A 112 -9.62 -30.75 3.83
CA GLY A 112 -8.81 -31.28 4.94
C GLY A 112 -8.63 -30.24 6.05
N GLU A 113 -7.38 -29.81 6.28
CA GLU A 113 -7.02 -28.80 7.30
C GLU A 113 -7.01 -27.36 6.79
N THR A 114 -7.34 -27.13 5.51
CA THR A 114 -7.43 -25.80 4.91
C THR A 114 -8.85 -25.51 4.44
N VAL A 115 -9.14 -24.23 4.24
CA VAL A 115 -10.39 -23.76 3.66
C VAL A 115 -10.07 -22.99 2.39
N GLU A 116 -10.50 -23.48 1.24
CA GLU A 116 -10.23 -22.84 -0.03
C GLU A 116 -11.32 -21.81 -0.35
N VAL A 117 -10.92 -20.60 -0.70
CA VAL A 117 -11.83 -19.55 -1.17
C VAL A 117 -12.27 -19.88 -2.60
N GLN A 118 -13.58 -19.84 -2.85
CA GLN A 118 -14.14 -20.27 -4.13
C GLN A 118 -14.23 -19.13 -5.15
N ASP A 119 -14.73 -19.46 -6.33
CA ASP A 119 -14.79 -18.58 -7.50
C ASP A 119 -15.84 -17.46 -7.38
N ASP A 120 -16.79 -17.54 -6.46
CA ASP A 120 -17.73 -16.45 -6.16
C ASP A 120 -17.12 -15.35 -5.26
N TYR A 121 -15.83 -15.45 -4.92
CA TYR A 121 -15.15 -14.43 -4.12
C TYR A 121 -15.08 -13.06 -4.80
N GLU A 122 -15.53 -12.05 -4.07
CA GLU A 122 -15.43 -10.64 -4.42
C GLU A 122 -14.56 -9.91 -3.40
N LEU A 123 -13.52 -9.26 -3.91
CA LEU A 123 -12.65 -8.39 -3.12
C LEU A 123 -13.27 -7.00 -2.98
N LEU A 124 -13.44 -6.53 -1.74
CA LEU A 124 -14.00 -5.21 -1.44
C LEU A 124 -12.92 -4.15 -1.29
N CYS A 125 -11.94 -4.39 -0.42
CA CYS A 125 -10.85 -3.46 -0.12
C CYS A 125 -9.72 -4.18 0.63
N TRP A 126 -8.68 -3.42 0.97
CA TRP A 126 -7.73 -3.82 1.99
C TRP A 126 -7.69 -2.79 3.10
N ASP A 127 -7.60 -3.25 4.35
CA ASP A 127 -7.59 -2.41 5.54
C ASP A 127 -6.27 -2.52 6.28
N LEU A 128 -5.90 -1.44 6.98
CA LEU A 128 -4.75 -1.46 7.88
C LEU A 128 -5.14 -2.14 9.19
N VAL A 129 -4.34 -3.11 9.62
CA VAL A 129 -4.54 -3.89 10.84
C VAL A 129 -3.27 -3.93 11.67
N SER A 130 -3.38 -4.21 12.97
CA SER A 130 -2.21 -4.43 13.82
C SER A 130 -1.53 -5.77 13.54
N VAL A 131 -2.32 -6.82 13.25
CA VAL A 131 -1.83 -8.18 12.97
C VAL A 131 -2.50 -8.71 11.70
N PRO A 132 -1.78 -8.82 10.58
CA PRO A 132 -2.34 -9.33 9.33
C PRO A 132 -2.50 -10.85 9.39
N SER A 133 -3.56 -11.38 8.76
CA SER A 133 -3.73 -12.83 8.62
C SER A 133 -2.76 -13.42 7.61
N THR A 134 -2.32 -12.64 6.62
CA THR A 134 -1.35 -13.07 5.61
C THR A 134 0.07 -12.93 6.16
N PRO A 135 0.89 -13.99 6.20
CA PRO A 135 2.25 -13.92 6.71
C PRO A 135 3.08 -12.84 6.01
N GLY A 136 3.76 -11.99 6.79
CA GLY A 136 4.65 -10.96 6.26
C GLY A 136 3.96 -9.78 5.56
N ALA A 137 2.62 -9.67 5.62
CA ALA A 137 1.85 -8.58 5.01
C ALA A 137 1.91 -7.28 5.85
N TYR A 138 3.12 -6.83 6.17
CA TYR A 138 3.39 -5.54 6.81
C TYR A 138 3.92 -4.54 5.79
N PHE A 139 3.39 -3.32 5.86
CA PHE A 139 3.75 -2.24 4.96
C PHE A 139 4.91 -1.42 5.52
N LYS A 140 5.81 -1.02 4.63
CA LYS A 140 7.01 -0.23 4.96
C LYS A 140 7.00 1.06 4.15
N LEU A 141 7.66 2.10 4.68
CA LEU A 141 7.86 3.35 3.95
C LEU A 141 8.48 3.05 2.58
N ASN A 142 7.83 3.55 1.53
CA ASN A 142 8.40 3.48 0.19
C ASN A 142 9.46 4.58 0.10
N GLU A 143 10.65 4.33 0.67
CA GLU A 143 11.82 5.20 0.61
C GLU A 143 12.45 5.21 -0.79
N ASN A 144 11.64 5.38 -1.84
CA ASN A 144 12.17 6.04 -3.01
C ASN A 144 12.46 7.47 -2.53
N LYS A 145 13.71 7.67 -2.10
CA LYS A 145 14.35 8.97 -2.17
C LYS A 145 14.27 9.37 -3.64
N GLU A 146 13.14 9.94 -4.05
CA GLU A 146 13.20 10.96 -5.05
C GLU A 146 14.05 12.05 -4.41
N TYR A 147 15.37 11.89 -4.51
CA TYR A 147 16.18 12.99 -4.97
C TYR A 147 15.53 13.42 -6.28
N THR A 148 14.42 14.15 -6.19
CA THR A 148 14.14 15.18 -7.17
C THR A 148 15.38 16.04 -7.06
N ASN A 149 16.38 15.72 -7.90
CA ASN A 149 17.35 16.68 -8.33
C ASN A 149 16.50 17.92 -8.57
N ASN A 150 16.68 18.90 -7.69
CA ASN A 150 15.89 20.09 -7.62
C ASN A 150 16.28 20.91 -8.86
N LEU A 151 15.99 20.40 -10.05
CA LEU A 151 16.23 21.02 -11.34
C LEU A 151 15.52 22.38 -11.38
N LYS A 152 14.45 22.53 -10.60
CA LYS A 152 13.80 23.81 -10.32
C LYS A 152 14.78 24.88 -9.82
N TYR A 153 15.75 24.49 -9.01
CA TYR A 153 16.78 25.37 -8.47
C TYR A 153 18.17 25.13 -9.05
N ALA A 154 18.39 24.13 -9.92
CA ALA A 154 19.70 23.89 -10.52
C ALA A 154 20.23 25.16 -11.21
N ARG A 155 19.37 25.82 -11.99
CA ARG A 155 19.73 27.08 -12.64
C ARG A 155 19.98 28.22 -11.66
N ILE A 156 19.24 28.27 -10.56
CA ILE A 156 19.44 29.28 -9.50
C ILE A 156 20.76 28.98 -8.74
N HIS A 157 21.07 27.71 -8.53
CA HIS A 157 22.28 27.25 -7.87
C HIS A 157 23.53 27.51 -8.71
N GLU A 158 23.45 27.30 -10.04
CA GLU A 158 24.48 27.70 -11.00
C GLU A 158 24.73 29.21 -10.93
N LEU A 159 23.67 30.02 -11.00
CA LEU A 159 23.80 31.49 -10.92
C LEU A 159 24.38 31.94 -9.57
N ILE A 160 23.95 31.36 -8.45
CA ILE A 160 24.49 31.71 -7.12
C ILE A 160 25.96 31.31 -7.02
N THR A 161 26.31 30.11 -7.50
CA THR A 161 27.70 29.63 -7.53
C THR A 161 28.58 30.57 -8.35
N ASP A 162 28.15 30.95 -9.55
CA ASP A 162 28.89 31.90 -10.40
C ASP A 162 29.08 33.26 -9.73
N ILE A 163 28.05 33.80 -9.07
CA ILE A 163 28.12 35.07 -8.33
C ILE A 163 29.11 34.97 -7.17
N ILE A 164 29.06 33.89 -6.38
CA ILE A 164 29.97 33.68 -5.25
C ILE A 164 31.41 33.56 -5.75
N CYS A 165 31.66 32.75 -6.77
CA CYS A 165 32.98 32.55 -7.35
C CYS A 165 33.56 33.86 -7.89
N THR A 166 32.74 34.65 -8.60
CA THR A 166 33.18 35.91 -9.21
C THR A 166 33.47 37.00 -8.17
N ASN A 167 32.62 37.11 -7.12
CA ASN A 167 32.77 38.18 -6.13
C ASN A 167 33.76 37.86 -5.00
N THR A 168 33.91 36.59 -4.64
CA THR A 168 34.79 36.20 -3.53
C THR A 168 36.17 35.73 -4.01
N GLY A 169 36.29 35.38 -5.30
CA GLY A 169 37.48 34.71 -5.83
C GLY A 169 37.68 33.29 -5.30
N VAL A 170 36.73 32.77 -4.51
CA VAL A 170 36.76 31.43 -3.93
C VAL A 170 35.64 30.61 -4.56
N CYS A 171 36.04 29.55 -5.26
CA CYS A 171 35.12 28.57 -5.83
C CYS A 171 35.25 27.28 -5.03
N PRO A 172 34.28 26.90 -4.17
CA PRO A 172 34.37 25.67 -3.39
C PRO A 172 34.12 24.39 -4.21
N LEU A 173 33.70 24.51 -5.47
CA LEU A 173 33.54 23.40 -6.41
C LEU A 173 34.71 23.28 -7.41
N CYS A 174 35.68 24.19 -7.28
CA CYS A 174 37.00 24.14 -7.84
C CYS A 174 37.96 23.79 -6.68
#